data_AF-A0A1R3G1L3-F1
#
_entry.id   AF-A0A1R3G1L3-F1
#
_cell.length_a   1.000
_cell.length_b   1.000
_cell.length_c   1.000
_cell.angle_alpha   90.00
_cell.angle_beta   90.00
_cell.angle_gamma   90.00
#
_symmetry.space_group_name_H-M   'P 1'
#
loop_
_entity.id
_entity.type
_entity.pdbx_description
1 polymer ?
#
loop_
_entity_poly.entity_id
_entity_poly.type
_entity_poly.pdbx_seq_one_letter_code
_entity_poly.pdbx_strand_id
1 'polypeptide(L)'
;MGALIYANLLVLLVLAVATIVSNVSSAERDPAHPECNEVSDNLHKCHHIVKNDTLVNPKIPKCCEGLRTIKNKLLPRLGATKTCQCVRQCVLIHFVSSDPADDLIKLNATFSKLLKICKVDLVDFLNLKAPCPSN
;
A
#
# COMPACT_ATOMS: atom_id res chain seq x y z
N MET A 1 -9.70 14.66 -48.69
CA MET A 1 -8.62 15.14 -47.80
C MET A 1 -8.98 15.05 -46.30
N GLY A 2 -10.02 14.30 -45.88
CA GLY A 2 -10.37 14.15 -44.45
C GLY A 2 -9.81 12.89 -43.78
N ALA A 3 -9.54 11.82 -44.54
CA ALA A 3 -9.18 10.51 -43.97
C ALA A 3 -7.77 10.44 -43.33
N LEU A 4 -6.83 11.26 -43.81
CA LEU A 4 -5.43 11.26 -43.31
C LEU A 4 -5.29 11.93 -41.94
N ILE A 5 -6.19 12.84 -41.57
CA ILE A 5 -6.14 13.55 -40.27
C ILE A 5 -6.64 12.62 -39.14
N TYR A 6 -7.66 11.80 -39.42
CA TYR A 6 -8.20 10.86 -38.44
C TYR A 6 -7.25 9.71 -38.12
N ALA A 7 -6.43 9.27 -39.09
CA ALA A 7 -5.45 8.20 -38.86
C ALA A 7 -4.35 8.63 -37.88
N ASN A 8 -3.82 9.85 -38.01
CA ASN A 8 -2.81 10.37 -37.07
C ASN A 8 -3.38 10.61 -35.67
N LEU A 9 -4.65 11.01 -35.55
CA LEU A 9 -5.32 11.20 -34.26
C LEU A 9 -5.50 9.87 -33.52
N LEU A 10 -5.89 8.81 -34.24
CA LEU A 10 -6.04 7.47 -33.67
C LEU A 10 -4.70 6.86 -33.23
N VAL A 11 -3.62 7.08 -34.00
CA VAL A 11 -2.28 6.59 -33.65
C VAL A 11 -1.74 7.31 -32.40
N LEU A 12 -1.98 8.62 -32.26
CA LEU A 12 -1.61 9.37 -31.05
C LEU A 12 -2.40 8.91 -29.80
N LEU A 13 -3.68 8.57 -29.97
CA LEU A 13 -4.51 8.07 -28.88
C LEU A 13 -4.04 6.69 -28.39
N VAL A 14 -3.65 5.80 -29.31
CA VAL A 14 -3.13 4.47 -28.95
C VAL A 14 -1.76 4.58 -28.26
N LEU A 15 -0.89 5.51 -28.68
CA LEU A 15 0.39 5.74 -28.00
C LEU A 15 0.22 6.30 -26.57
N ALA A 16 -0.74 7.22 -26.37
CA ALA A 16 -1.04 7.77 -25.04
C ALA A 16 -1.61 6.71 -24.08
N VAL A 17 -2.44 5.79 -24.58
CA VAL A 17 -2.95 4.67 -23.78
C VAL A 17 -1.86 3.64 -23.50
N ALA A 18 -0.95 3.36 -24.44
CA ALA A 18 0.15 2.41 -24.22
C ALA A 18 1.18 2.91 -23.18
N THR A 19 1.38 4.23 -23.05
CA THR A 19 2.20 4.80 -21.98
C THR A 19 1.58 4.69 -20.59
N ILE A 20 0.25 4.50 -20.49
CA ILE A 20 -0.45 4.28 -19.21
C ILE A 20 -0.34 2.81 -18.77
N VAL A 21 -0.20 1.87 -19.70
CA VAL A 21 -0.27 0.43 -19.40
C VAL A 21 1.10 -0.22 -19.15
N SER A 22 2.21 0.44 -19.50
CA SER A 22 3.54 -0.20 -19.40
C SER A 22 4.23 -0.10 -18.03
N ASN A 23 3.55 0.36 -16.98
CA ASN A 23 4.04 0.30 -15.59
C ASN A 23 3.00 -0.27 -14.62
N VAL A 24 2.13 -1.18 -15.09
CA VAL A 24 1.25 -1.97 -14.21
C VAL A 24 2.09 -3.04 -13.50
N SER A 25 2.89 -2.58 -12.55
CA SER A 25 3.51 -3.37 -11.48
C SER A 25 3.76 -2.46 -10.27
N SER A 26 2.74 -1.71 -9.87
CA SER A 26 2.70 -1.07 -8.57
C SER A 26 1.28 -1.28 -8.05
N ALA A 27 1.17 -1.71 -6.80
CA ALA A 27 -0.06 -1.66 -6.03
C ALA A 27 -0.90 -0.44 -6.43
N GLU A 28 -2.19 -0.62 -6.72
CA GLU A 28 -3.09 0.47 -7.14
C GLU A 28 -2.81 1.74 -6.33
N ARG A 29 -2.09 2.68 -6.95
CA ARG A 29 -1.70 3.95 -6.35
C ARG A 29 -2.96 4.78 -6.25
N ASP A 30 -3.28 5.26 -5.06
CA ASP A 30 -4.41 6.18 -4.90
C ASP A 30 -4.02 7.55 -5.50
N PRO A 31 -4.64 7.97 -6.61
CA PRO A 31 -4.34 9.27 -7.21
C PRO A 31 -4.76 10.45 -6.32
N ALA A 32 -5.61 10.25 -5.31
CA ALA A 32 -6.03 11.30 -4.38
C ALA A 32 -4.97 11.64 -3.31
N HIS A 33 -4.08 10.70 -2.98
CA HIS A 33 -3.06 10.86 -1.94
C HIS A 33 -1.69 10.37 -2.41
N PRO A 34 -1.03 11.11 -3.33
CA PRO A 34 0.27 10.71 -3.89
C PRO A 34 1.37 10.53 -2.84
N GLU A 35 1.27 11.21 -1.70
CA GLU A 35 2.16 11.05 -0.55
C GLU A 35 2.04 9.68 0.14
N CYS A 36 0.91 9.00 0.00
CA CYS A 36 0.68 7.67 0.54
C CYS A 36 1.24 6.56 -0.37
N ASN A 37 1.64 6.87 -1.60
CA ASN A 37 2.19 5.87 -2.52
C ASN A 37 3.44 5.19 -1.96
N GLU A 38 4.36 5.97 -1.37
CA GLU A 38 5.57 5.40 -0.75
C GLU A 38 5.23 4.53 0.47
N VAL A 39 4.19 4.88 1.22
CA VAL A 39 3.69 4.04 2.33
C VAL A 39 3.09 2.76 1.77
N SER A 40 2.28 2.86 0.72
CA SER A 40 1.62 1.73 0.08
C SER A 40 2.62 0.74 -0.53
N ASP A 41 3.59 1.23 -1.29
CA ASP A 41 4.64 0.40 -1.91
C ASP A 41 5.45 -0.37 -0.84
N ASN A 42 5.73 0.25 0.31
CA ASN A 42 6.43 -0.41 1.40
C ASN A 42 5.55 -1.39 2.17
N LEU A 43 4.26 -1.10 2.36
CA LEU A 43 3.33 -2.00 3.02
C LEU A 43 2.96 -3.19 2.13
N HIS A 44 2.94 -3.01 0.80
CA HIS A 44 2.67 -4.06 -0.19
C HIS A 44 3.71 -5.19 -0.14
N LYS A 45 4.93 -4.92 0.33
CA LYS A 45 5.94 -5.97 0.61
C LYS A 45 5.43 -7.02 1.63
N CYS A 46 4.41 -6.69 2.42
CA CYS A 46 3.75 -7.59 3.38
C CYS A 46 2.50 -8.29 2.81
N HIS A 47 2.00 -7.89 1.62
CA HIS A 47 0.74 -8.37 1.04
C HIS A 47 0.63 -9.90 1.02
N HIS A 48 1.66 -10.59 0.53
CA HIS A 48 1.66 -12.06 0.48
C HIS A 48 1.58 -12.74 1.86
N ILE A 49 2.18 -12.14 2.89
CA ILE A 49 2.19 -12.72 4.23
C ILE A 49 0.81 -12.52 4.86
N VAL A 50 0.28 -11.31 4.70
CA VAL A 50 -0.96 -10.88 5.33
C VAL A 50 -2.19 -11.51 4.66
N LYS A 51 -2.23 -11.56 3.32
CA LYS A 51 -3.34 -12.14 2.56
C LYS A 51 -3.47 -13.66 2.74
N ASN A 52 -2.34 -14.35 2.88
CA ASN A 52 -2.33 -15.81 2.98
C ASN A 52 -2.24 -16.32 4.43
N ASP A 53 -2.13 -15.42 5.42
CA ASP A 53 -1.79 -15.74 6.83
C ASP A 53 -0.57 -16.68 6.96
N THR A 54 0.36 -16.60 6.00
CA THR A 54 1.53 -17.48 5.95
C THR A 54 2.78 -16.72 6.36
N LEU A 55 3.28 -17.00 7.57
CA LEU A 55 4.59 -16.57 8.04
C LEU A 55 5.71 -17.42 7.38
N VAL A 56 5.79 -17.40 6.05
CA VAL A 56 6.84 -18.12 5.32
C VAL A 56 8.14 -17.32 5.41
N ASN A 57 9.16 -17.94 6.01
CA ASN A 57 10.46 -17.33 6.33
C ASN A 57 11.14 -16.49 5.22
N PRO A 58 11.14 -16.85 3.92
CA PRO A 58 11.84 -16.06 2.90
C PRO A 58 11.14 -14.74 2.53
N LYS A 59 9.85 -14.57 2.84
CA LYS A 59 9.10 -13.34 2.51
C LYS A 59 9.12 -12.31 3.65
N ILE A 60 9.35 -12.75 4.88
CA ILE A 60 9.38 -11.92 6.10
C ILE A 60 10.43 -10.80 6.01
N PRO A 61 11.68 -11.02 5.55
CA PRO A 61 12.69 -9.96 5.50
C PRO A 61 12.27 -8.74 4.68
N LYS A 62 11.64 -8.94 3.51
CA LYS A 62 11.18 -7.85 2.64
C LYS A 62 10.04 -7.05 3.28
N CYS A 63 9.08 -7.74 3.91
CA CYS A 63 8.02 -7.09 4.67
C CYS A 63 8.61 -6.26 5.83
N CYS A 64 9.56 -6.82 6.59
CA CYS A 64 10.21 -6.10 7.69
C CYS A 64 10.99 -4.87 7.20
N GLU A 65 11.66 -4.94 6.05
CA GLU A 65 12.32 -3.80 5.43
C GLU A 65 11.32 -2.68 5.07
N GLY A 66 10.15 -3.06 4.53
CA GLY A 66 9.05 -2.13 4.26
C GLY A 66 8.56 -1.44 5.54
N LEU A 67 8.25 -2.22 6.58
CA LEU A 67 7.79 -1.69 7.87
C LEU A 67 8.84 -0.77 8.54
N ARG A 68 10.13 -1.11 8.43
CA ARG A 68 11.22 -0.25 8.92
C ARG A 68 11.36 1.02 8.10
N THR A 69 11.16 0.96 6.79
CA THR A 69 11.16 2.16 5.94
C THR A 69 10.03 3.11 6.33
N ILE A 70 8.82 2.57 6.57
CA ILE A 70 7.70 3.37 7.07
C ILE A 70 8.06 4.03 8.39
N LYS A 71 8.55 3.27 9.38
CA LYS A 71 8.89 3.80 10.70
C LYS A 71 10.05 4.80 10.70
N ASN A 72 11.13 4.50 9.99
CA ASN A 72 12.39 5.24 10.15
C ASN A 72 12.59 6.35 9.10
N LYS A 73 11.88 6.30 7.96
CA LYS A 73 12.04 7.27 6.87
C LYS A 73 10.76 8.05 6.58
N LEU A 74 9.62 7.35 6.46
CA LEU A 74 8.37 8.00 6.06
C LEU A 74 7.68 8.68 7.24
N LEU A 75 7.66 8.04 8.40
CA LEU A 75 7.04 8.60 9.61
C LEU A 75 7.63 9.97 10.01
N PRO A 76 8.96 10.17 10.06
CA PRO A 76 9.54 11.48 10.34
C PRO A 76 9.27 12.52 9.25
N ARG A 77 9.10 12.10 7.99
CA ARG A 77 8.88 12.98 6.83
C ARG A 77 7.42 13.42 6.71
N LEU A 78 6.48 12.52 6.95
CA LEU A 78 5.04 12.74 6.76
C LEU A 78 4.35 13.18 8.05
N GLY A 79 4.92 12.85 9.22
CA GLY A 79 4.28 13.00 10.51
C GLY A 79 3.42 11.79 10.90
N ALA A 80 3.11 11.69 12.19
CA ALA A 80 2.37 10.58 12.77
C ALA A 80 0.94 10.48 12.22
N THR A 81 0.23 11.61 12.14
CA THR A 81 -1.16 11.62 11.69
C THR A 81 -1.29 11.15 10.24
N LYS A 82 -0.50 11.73 9.33
CA LYS A 82 -0.55 11.38 7.90
C LYS A 82 -0.09 9.97 7.64
N THR A 83 1.00 9.54 8.27
CA THR A 83 1.50 8.16 8.12
C THR A 83 0.45 7.15 8.56
N CYS A 84 -0.26 7.42 9.67
CA CYS A 84 -1.35 6.58 10.14
C CYS A 84 -2.50 6.53 9.12
N GLN A 85 -2.94 7.66 8.59
CA GLN A 85 -3.98 7.70 7.57
C GLN A 85 -3.59 6.88 6.34
N CYS A 86 -2.37 7.07 5.82
CA CYS A 86 -1.86 6.32 4.67
C CYS A 86 -1.79 4.82 4.93
N VAL A 87 -1.29 4.39 6.10
CA VAL A 87 -1.19 2.97 6.46
C VAL A 87 -2.59 2.34 6.51
N ARG A 88 -3.55 3.00 7.15
CA ARG A 88 -4.91 2.48 7.30
C ARG A 88 -5.64 2.40 5.97
N GLN A 89 -5.49 3.43 5.13
CA GLN A 89 -6.08 3.42 3.81
C GLN A 89 -5.50 2.30 2.95
N CYS A 90 -4.17 2.14 2.95
CA CYS A 90 -3.51 1.03 2.24
C CYS A 90 -4.00 -0.33 2.74
N VAL A 91 -4.17 -0.49 4.05
CA VAL A 91 -4.75 -1.69 4.67
C VAL A 91 -6.16 -1.97 4.14
N LEU A 92 -7.04 -0.98 4.15
CA LEU A 92 -8.43 -1.13 3.70
C LEU A 92 -8.52 -1.46 2.21
N ILE A 93 -7.70 -0.81 1.38
CA ILE A 93 -7.73 -0.98 -0.08
C ILE A 93 -7.14 -2.34 -0.49
N HIS A 94 -5.99 -2.73 0.08
CA HIS A 94 -5.22 -3.85 -0.46
C HIS A 94 -5.34 -5.15 0.33
N PHE A 95 -5.89 -5.12 1.55
CA PHE A 95 -5.86 -6.28 2.43
C PHE A 95 -7.20 -6.69 3.02
N VAL A 96 -8.21 -5.82 3.02
CA VAL A 96 -9.56 -6.17 3.47
C VAL A 96 -10.36 -6.65 2.27
N SER A 97 -10.90 -7.88 2.34
CA SER A 97 -11.84 -8.40 1.34
C SER A 97 -13.29 -8.01 1.68
N SER A 98 -14.23 -8.40 0.82
CA SER A 98 -15.64 -8.02 0.84
C SER A 98 -16.41 -8.37 2.13
N ASP A 99 -15.86 -9.19 3.03
CA ASP A 99 -16.42 -9.48 4.35
C ASP A 99 -15.57 -8.85 5.47
N PRO A 100 -15.87 -7.60 5.86
CA PRO A 100 -14.89 -6.74 6.53
C PRO A 100 -14.62 -7.13 7.98
N ALA A 101 -15.59 -7.72 8.70
CA ALA A 101 -15.48 -7.84 10.16
C ALA A 101 -14.45 -8.90 10.61
N ASP A 102 -14.50 -10.10 10.04
CA ASP A 102 -13.58 -11.19 10.37
C ASP A 102 -12.18 -10.96 9.77
N ASP A 103 -12.11 -10.36 8.58
CA ASP A 103 -10.86 -10.03 7.92
C ASP A 103 -10.08 -8.98 8.70
N LEU A 104 -10.74 -7.95 9.23
CA LEU A 104 -10.09 -6.91 10.05
C LEU A 104 -9.44 -7.48 11.32
N ILE A 105 -10.08 -8.44 11.99
CA ILE A 105 -9.54 -9.05 13.21
C ILE A 105 -8.30 -9.89 12.89
N LYS A 106 -8.39 -10.75 11.87
CA LYS A 106 -7.27 -11.59 11.41
C LYS A 106 -6.11 -10.73 10.92
N LEU A 107 -6.41 -9.68 10.18
CA LEU A 107 -5.45 -8.74 9.66
C LEU A 107 -4.66 -8.05 10.79
N ASN A 108 -5.37 -7.52 11.78
CA ASN A 108 -4.76 -6.84 12.91
C ASN A 108 -3.88 -7.81 13.73
N ALA A 109 -4.33 -9.05 13.93
CA ALA A 109 -3.54 -10.09 14.59
C ALA A 109 -2.27 -10.44 13.79
N THR A 110 -2.37 -10.54 12.47
CA THR A 110 -1.24 -10.87 11.57
C THR A 110 -0.21 -9.75 11.55
N PHE A 111 -0.64 -8.50 11.39
CA PHE A 111 0.25 -7.34 11.48
C PHE A 111 0.89 -7.22 12.87
N SER A 112 0.13 -7.47 13.95
CA SER A 112 0.68 -7.46 15.31
C SER A 112 1.80 -8.49 15.49
N LYS A 113 1.65 -9.70 14.95
CA LYS A 113 2.70 -10.73 14.93
C LYS A 113 3.90 -10.26 14.09
N LEU A 114 3.66 -9.69 12.91
CA LEU A 114 4.72 -9.20 12.03
C LEU A 114 5.53 -8.07 12.65
N LEU A 115 4.90 -7.10 13.29
CA LEU A 115 5.57 -6.02 14.00
C LEU A 115 6.53 -6.56 15.07
N LYS A 116 6.10 -7.58 15.84
CA LYS A 116 6.94 -8.26 16.83
C LYS A 116 8.13 -8.97 16.19
N ILE A 117 7.90 -9.73 15.11
CA ILE A 117 8.98 -10.44 14.37
C ILE A 117 9.98 -9.42 13.79
N CYS A 118 9.48 -8.35 13.19
CA CYS A 118 10.30 -7.33 12.53
C CYS A 118 10.98 -6.36 13.51
N LYS A 119 10.57 -6.38 14.80
CA LYS A 119 10.97 -5.42 15.85
C LYS A 119 10.67 -3.97 15.46
N VAL A 120 9.48 -3.74 14.92
CA VAL A 120 9.00 -2.42 14.48
C VAL A 120 7.82 -2.03 15.36
N ASP A 121 7.81 -0.78 15.81
CA ASP A 121 6.71 -0.23 16.61
C ASP A 121 5.87 0.70 15.74
N LEU A 122 4.73 0.16 15.27
CA LEU A 122 3.71 0.84 14.46
C LEU A 122 2.31 0.34 14.85
N VAL A 123 2.14 -0.18 16.08
CA VAL A 123 0.89 -0.84 16.50
C VAL A 123 -0.29 0.14 16.43
N ASP A 124 -0.09 1.39 16.85
CA ASP A 124 -1.13 2.43 16.86
C ASP A 124 -1.59 2.83 15.45
N PHE A 125 -0.71 2.65 14.46
CA PHE A 125 -0.97 2.97 13.05
C PHE A 125 -1.84 1.91 12.38
N LEU A 126 -1.77 0.67 12.88
CA LEU A 126 -2.52 -0.48 12.37
C LEU A 126 -3.80 -0.77 13.16
N ASN A 127 -4.00 -0.11 14.31
CA ASN A 127 -5.24 -0.17 15.05
C ASN A 127 -6.34 0.67 14.38
N LEU A 128 -7.11 0.03 13.50
CA LEU A 128 -8.17 0.68 12.72
C LEU A 128 -9.33 1.25 13.56
N LYS A 129 -9.44 0.87 14.84
CA LYS A 129 -10.50 1.36 15.75
C LYS A 129 -10.09 2.62 16.53
N ALA A 130 -8.80 2.83 16.76
CA ALA A 130 -8.31 4.00 17.50
C ALA A 130 -8.22 5.23 16.60
N PRO A 131 -8.28 6.47 17.10
CA PRO A 131 -7.88 7.63 16.30
C PRO A 131 -6.41 7.54 15.90
N CYS A 132 -6.02 8.20 14.81
CA CYS A 132 -4.61 8.33 14.45
C CYS A 132 -3.89 9.23 15.46
N PRO A 133 -2.61 8.95 15.80
CA PRO A 133 -1.83 9.78 16.69
C PRO A 133 -1.66 11.19 16.12
N SER A 134 -1.68 12.17 17.02
CA SER A 134 -1.30 13.55 16.72
C SER A 134 0.20 13.65 16.40
N ASN A 135 0.57 14.64 15.58
CA ASN A 135 1.99 14.95 15.30
C ASN A 135 2.72 15.46 16.54
#